data_AF-A0A9X7NRG0-F1
#
_entry.id   AF-A0A9X7NRG0-F1
#
_cell.length_a   1.000
_cell.length_b   1.000
_cell.length_c   1.000
_cell.angle_alpha   90.00
_cell.angle_beta   90.00
_cell.angle_gamma   90.00
#
_symmetry.space_group_name_H-M   'P 1'
#
loop_
_entity.id
_entity.type
_entity.pdbx_description
1 polymer ?
#
loop_
_entity_poly.entity_id
_entity_poly.type
_entity_poly.pdbx_seq_one_letter_code
_entity_poly.pdbx_strand_id
1 'polypeptide(L)'
;MTRPAARLGDFHMCPMTPVPPGLPIAPPCKINVLIGKRPAARMTDLCVCVGPPPANVDPIIMGSLTVLIGSLPAARIGDPTAKGGAITTGEFTVLIGG
;
A
#
# COMPACT_ATOMS: atom_id res chain seq x y z
N MET A 1 7.96 4.25 -13.92
CA MET A 1 7.53 5.67 -13.73
C MET A 1 7.67 5.98 -12.26
N THR A 2 8.28 7.10 -11.87
CA THR A 2 8.44 7.49 -10.46
C THR A 2 7.10 7.86 -9.84
N ARG A 3 6.75 7.28 -8.70
CA ARG A 3 5.50 7.57 -7.98
C ARG A 3 5.77 7.73 -6.48
N PRO A 4 4.93 8.49 -5.74
CA PRO A 4 5.07 8.62 -4.30
C PRO A 4 5.01 7.27 -3.58
N ALA A 5 5.86 7.09 -2.58
CA ALA A 5 5.93 5.86 -1.79
C ALA A 5 4.70 5.70 -0.88
N ALA A 6 4.17 4.49 -0.79
CA ALA A 6 3.08 4.16 0.13
C ALA A 6 3.62 3.69 1.50
N ARG A 7 2.83 3.91 2.55
CA ARG A 7 3.22 3.69 3.94
C ARG A 7 2.04 3.21 4.76
N LEU A 8 2.34 2.77 5.98
CA LEU A 8 1.32 2.53 6.98
C LEU A 8 0.37 3.73 7.12
N GLY A 9 -0.93 3.46 7.06
CA GLY A 9 -1.97 4.47 7.19
C GLY A 9 -2.31 5.25 5.91
N ASP A 10 -1.57 5.05 4.81
CA ASP A 10 -1.99 5.58 3.50
C ASP A 10 -3.23 4.83 3.00
N PHE A 11 -4.09 5.50 2.25
CA PHE A 11 -5.37 4.95 1.82
C PHE A 11 -5.23 4.12 0.55
N HIS A 12 -6.03 3.05 0.47
CA HIS A 12 -6.37 2.39 -0.78
C HIS A 12 -7.88 2.48 -1.00
N MET A 13 -8.30 2.45 -2.26
CA MET A 13 -9.71 2.43 -2.63
C MET A 13 -10.05 1.06 -3.21
N CYS A 14 -10.85 0.29 -2.48
CA CYS A 14 -11.32 -1.02 -2.90
C CYS A 14 -12.67 -0.89 -3.64
N PRO A 15 -12.81 -1.41 -4.87
CA PRO A 15 -14.07 -1.34 -5.61
C PRO A 15 -15.16 -2.23 -5.00
N MET A 16 -14.79 -3.25 -4.22
CA MET A 16 -15.75 -4.11 -3.52
C MET A 16 -16.43 -3.37 -2.36
N THR A 17 -15.73 -2.44 -1.71
CA THR A 17 -16.27 -1.61 -0.62
C THR A 17 -15.77 -0.18 -0.76
N PRO A 18 -16.38 0.61 -1.66
CA PRO A 18 -15.97 1.97 -1.92
C PRO A 18 -16.39 2.86 -0.75
N VAL A 19 -15.51 3.00 0.22
CA VAL A 19 -15.66 3.91 1.37
C VAL A 19 -14.76 5.11 1.12
N PRO A 20 -15.27 6.31 0.80
CA PRO A 20 -14.44 7.50 0.67
C PRO A 20 -13.87 7.94 2.04
N PRO A 21 -12.59 8.37 2.13
CA PRO A 21 -11.60 8.53 1.06
C PRO A 21 -10.81 7.24 0.69
N GLY A 22 -11.11 6.14 1.37
CA GLY A 22 -10.47 4.85 1.26
C GLY A 22 -10.31 4.23 2.65
N LEU A 23 -9.75 3.03 2.71
CA LEU A 23 -9.35 2.41 3.98
C LEU A 23 -7.83 2.29 4.06
N PRO A 24 -7.22 2.38 5.25
CA PRO A 24 -5.78 2.51 5.38
C PRO A 24 -5.04 1.19 5.13
N ILE A 25 -3.77 1.31 4.75
CA ILE A 25 -2.77 0.22 4.85
C ILE A 25 -2.56 -0.07 6.33
N ALA A 26 -2.70 -1.34 6.70
CA ALA A 26 -2.63 -1.88 8.05
C ALA A 26 -1.24 -2.48 8.36
N PRO A 27 -0.92 -2.71 9.65
CA PRO A 27 0.27 -3.46 10.04
C PRO A 27 0.31 -4.86 9.39
N PRO A 28 1.51 -5.45 9.16
CA PRO A 28 2.78 -5.11 9.79
C PRO A 28 3.64 -4.07 9.06
N CYS A 29 3.50 -3.88 7.74
CA CYS A 29 4.42 -3.08 6.92
C CYS A 29 5.90 -3.43 7.20
N LYS A 30 6.86 -2.57 6.80
CA LYS A 30 8.25 -2.69 7.27
C LYS A 30 8.58 -1.64 8.33
N ILE A 31 8.42 -2.00 9.59
CA ILE A 31 8.65 -1.10 10.75
C ILE A 31 10.08 -0.54 10.87
N ASN A 32 11.09 -1.23 10.34
CA ASN A 32 12.49 -0.78 10.40
C ASN A 32 12.85 0.21 9.28
N VAL A 33 12.01 0.38 8.27
CA VAL A 33 12.25 1.30 7.15
C VAL A 33 11.16 2.34 7.17
N LEU A 34 11.52 3.56 7.55
CA LEU A 34 10.57 4.65 7.73
C LEU A 34 10.61 5.61 6.54
N ILE A 35 9.43 5.96 6.02
CA ILE A 35 9.23 6.98 5.00
C ILE A 35 8.34 8.05 5.61
N GLY A 36 8.81 9.31 5.68
CA GLY A 36 8.09 10.38 6.37
C GLY A 36 7.66 10.00 7.80
N LYS A 37 8.54 9.32 8.54
CA LYS A 37 8.33 8.84 9.93
C LYS A 37 7.25 7.75 10.10
N ARG A 38 6.78 7.11 9.03
CA ARG A 38 5.85 5.96 9.09
C ARG A 38 6.48 4.72 8.43
N PRO A 39 6.15 3.50 8.89
CA PRO A 39 6.62 2.26 8.25
C PRO A 39 6.30 2.22 6.75
N ALA A 40 7.27 1.85 5.94
CA ALA A 40 7.11 1.72 4.50
C ALA A 40 6.22 0.52 4.15
N ALA A 41 5.31 0.71 3.20
CA ALA A 41 4.47 -0.36 2.65
C ALA A 41 5.14 -1.03 1.45
N ARG A 42 4.80 -2.30 1.25
CA ARG A 42 5.42 -3.21 0.29
C ARG A 42 4.37 -4.11 -0.32
N MET A 43 4.73 -4.79 -1.39
CA MET A 43 3.98 -5.93 -1.89
C MET A 43 3.74 -6.93 -0.74
N THR A 44 2.55 -7.53 -0.71
CA THR A 44 2.01 -8.42 0.33
C THR A 44 1.59 -7.77 1.64
N ASP A 45 1.90 -6.49 1.88
CA ASP A 45 1.33 -5.79 3.02
C ASP A 45 -0.19 -5.61 2.84
N LEU A 46 -0.92 -5.52 3.95
CA LEU A 46 -2.37 -5.63 3.98
C LEU A 46 -3.02 -4.27 4.08
N CYS A 47 -4.08 -4.04 3.30
CA CYS A 47 -4.98 -2.93 3.50
C CYS A 47 -6.22 -3.39 4.28
N VAL A 48 -6.77 -2.52 5.14
CA VAL A 48 -8.04 -2.77 5.81
C VAL A 48 -9.15 -2.80 4.76
N CYS A 49 -9.98 -3.84 4.73
CA CYS A 49 -11.13 -3.88 3.82
C CYS A 49 -12.40 -4.25 4.58
N VAL A 50 -13.55 -3.80 4.10
CA VAL A 50 -14.83 -4.33 4.58
C VAL A 50 -15.15 -5.57 3.73
N GLY A 51 -15.39 -6.71 4.36
CA GLY A 51 -15.67 -7.97 3.68
C GLY A 51 -16.02 -9.07 4.71
N PRO A 52 -16.70 -10.14 4.31
CA PRO A 52 -16.99 -11.24 5.22
C PRO A 52 -15.68 -11.86 5.74
N PRO A 53 -15.58 -12.20 7.03
CA PRO A 53 -14.41 -12.89 7.57
C PRO A 53 -14.09 -14.17 6.76
N PRO A 54 -12.81 -14.49 6.47
CA PRO A 54 -11.57 -13.84 6.90
C PRO A 54 -11.07 -12.75 5.91
N ALA A 55 -11.86 -12.42 4.88
CA ALA A 55 -11.47 -11.55 3.78
C ALA A 55 -11.65 -10.05 4.10
N ASN A 56 -11.54 -9.63 5.37
CA ASN A 56 -11.57 -8.23 5.78
C ASN A 56 -10.22 -7.51 5.55
N VAL A 57 -9.36 -8.07 4.69
CA VAL A 57 -8.09 -7.50 4.27
C VAL A 57 -7.99 -7.51 2.76
N ASP A 58 -7.19 -6.60 2.21
CA ASP A 58 -6.90 -6.50 0.78
C ASP A 58 -5.38 -6.36 0.58
N PRO A 59 -4.67 -7.44 0.19
CA PRO A 59 -3.21 -7.39 0.04
C PRO A 59 -2.80 -6.59 -1.20
N ILE A 60 -1.68 -5.88 -1.08
CA ILE A 60 -1.01 -5.19 -2.20
C ILE A 60 -0.35 -6.25 -3.09
N ILE A 61 -0.74 -6.31 -4.37
CA ILE A 61 -0.30 -7.38 -5.29
C ILE A 61 0.83 -6.98 -6.23
N MET A 62 1.16 -5.70 -6.29
CA MET A 62 2.28 -5.21 -7.09
C MET A 62 2.98 -4.04 -6.40
N GLY A 63 4.25 -3.84 -6.73
CA GLY A 63 5.08 -2.76 -6.19
C GLY A 63 6.06 -2.23 -7.24
N SER A 64 7.17 -1.66 -6.80
CA SER A 64 8.29 -1.30 -7.65
C SER A 64 9.01 -2.51 -8.23
N LEU A 65 9.34 -2.46 -9.52
CA LEU A 65 10.13 -3.50 -10.19
C LEU A 65 11.62 -3.45 -9.85
N THR A 66 12.09 -2.34 -9.27
CA THR A 66 13.53 -2.07 -9.10
C THR A 66 13.92 -1.75 -7.66
N VAL A 67 12.97 -1.26 -6.85
CA VAL A 67 13.21 -0.86 -5.46
C VAL A 67 12.57 -1.87 -4.52
N LEU A 68 13.42 -2.50 -3.72
CA LEU A 68 13.01 -3.45 -2.69
C LEU A 68 13.15 -2.82 -1.31
N ILE A 69 12.16 -3.07 -0.44
CA ILE A 69 12.20 -2.72 0.97
C ILE A 69 12.06 -4.02 1.76
N GLY A 70 13.10 -4.39 2.52
CA GLY A 70 13.11 -5.66 3.25
C GLY A 70 12.85 -6.86 2.34
N SER A 71 13.52 -6.89 1.19
CA SER A 71 13.45 -7.95 0.16
C SER A 71 12.11 -8.12 -0.55
N LEU A 72 11.17 -7.18 -0.40
CA LEU A 72 9.91 -7.16 -1.15
C LEU A 72 9.78 -5.86 -1.96
N PRO A 73 9.11 -5.89 -3.13
CA PRO A 73 8.82 -4.69 -3.92
C PRO A 73 8.19 -3.57 -3.09
N ALA A 74 8.71 -2.35 -3.19
CA ALA A 74 8.16 -1.21 -2.47
C ALA A 74 6.81 -0.78 -3.06
N ALA A 75 5.81 -0.52 -2.22
CA ALA A 75 4.49 -0.08 -2.67
C ALA A 75 4.45 1.43 -2.91
N ARG A 76 3.62 1.86 -3.87
CA ARG A 76 3.50 3.23 -4.36
C ARG A 76 2.05 3.59 -4.66
N ILE A 77 1.77 4.88 -4.79
CA ILE A 77 0.47 5.32 -5.32
C ILE A 77 0.19 4.64 -6.67
N GLY A 78 -1.04 4.16 -6.83
CA GLY A 78 -1.53 3.46 -8.02
C GLY A 78 -1.16 1.99 -8.09
N ASP A 79 -0.38 1.45 -7.13
CA ASP A 79 -0.14 0.02 -7.10
C ASP A 79 -1.43 -0.74 -6.74
N PRO A 80 -1.78 -1.79 -7.51
CA PRO A 80 -3.03 -2.51 -7.34
C PRO A 80 -3.06 -3.38 -6.09
N THR A 81 -4.28 -3.59 -5.59
CA THR A 81 -4.60 -4.53 -4.53
C THR A 81 -5.39 -5.73 -5.09
N ALA A 82 -5.44 -6.85 -4.35
CA ALA A 82 -6.01 -8.10 -4.83
C ALA A 82 -7.49 -8.01 -5.18
N LYS A 83 -8.24 -7.10 -4.56
CA LYS A 83 -9.66 -6.89 -4.86
C LYS A 83 -9.92 -5.93 -6.02
N GLY A 84 -8.88 -5.62 -6.81
CA GLY A 84 -8.97 -4.73 -7.97
C GLY A 84 -8.96 -3.24 -7.61
N GLY A 85 -8.63 -2.91 -6.37
CA GLY A 85 -8.42 -1.54 -5.91
C GLY A 85 -7.00 -1.05 -6.20
N ALA A 86 -6.70 0.15 -5.72
CA ALA A 86 -5.36 0.72 -5.80
C ALA A 86 -5.07 1.66 -4.62
N ILE A 87 -3.79 1.84 -4.31
CA ILE A 87 -3.32 2.80 -3.31
C ILE A 87 -3.53 4.23 -3.85
N THR A 88 -4.21 5.08 -3.09
CA THR A 88 -4.61 6.44 -3.51
C THR A 88 -3.80 7.54 -2.86
N THR A 89 -3.14 7.28 -1.72
CA THR A 89 -2.27 8.26 -1.04
C THR A 89 -0.87 7.70 -0.78
N GLY A 90 0.07 8.60 -0.48
CA GLY A 90 1.48 8.27 -0.25
C GLY A 90 2.25 9.47 0.27
N GLU A 91 3.57 9.33 0.37
CA GLU A 91 4.50 10.41 0.74
C GLU A 91 5.04 11.12 -0.50
N PHE A 92 4.50 12.30 -0.81
CA PHE A 92 4.84 13.04 -2.03
C PHE A 92 6.29 13.55 -2.08
N THR A 93 6.98 13.60 -0.95
CA THR A 93 8.41 13.98 -0.89
C THR A 93 9.35 12.81 -1.16
N VAL A 94 8.87 11.56 -1.14
CA VAL A 94 9.68 10.36 -1.36
C VAL A 94 9.15 9.60 -2.57
N LEU A 95 9.89 9.67 -3.67
CA LEU A 95 9.50 9.09 -4.95
C LEU A 95 10.26 7.77 -5.20
N ILE A 96 9.52 6.72 -5.54
CA ILE A 96 10.06 5.39 -5.84
C ILE A 96 9.89 5.11 -7.35
N GLY A 97 11.01 4.82 -8.02
CA GLY A 97 11.10 4.48 -9.44
C GLY A 97 10.77 3.02 -9.76
N GLY A 98 10.93 2.66 -11.04
CA GLY A 98 10.54 1.35 -11.61
C GLY A 98 9.04 1.22 -11.78
#